data_AF-A0A916DT68-F1
#
_entry.id   AF-A0A916DT68-F1
#
_cell.length_a   1.000
_cell.length_b   1.000
_cell.length_c   1.000
_cell.angle_alpha   90.00
_cell.angle_beta   90.00
_cell.angle_gamma   90.00
#
_symmetry.space_group_name_H-M   'P 1'
#
loop_
_entity.id
_entity.type
_entity.pdbx_description
1 polymer ?
#
loop_
_entity_poly.entity_id
_entity_poly.type
_entity_poly.pdbx_seq_one_letter_code
_entity_poly.pdbx_strand_id
1 'polypeptide(L)'
;EVEWVPAGQLAPGDELVLNDPRALNGWQGAGTDAEGYLLGLLIGDGTLKHDKAVISVWAPEWKAVANGERSCAPTSVAGIVAAAEAAAATLEHRADFHGFQRPIAGRGEMRLASTPLARLARDWGMAPGHKTLTAEIERGGSDFTRGLLRGLFDADGSVQGTQDKGVSVRLAQSDEALLQAAQRMLLRLGVASTIYRERRGAQVRNLPDGRGGLKPYNTAPQHELVISGDNLHVFADRVGFADHEKSARLARALASYRRALNRERFTATVASLAEDGTEPVYDITVADVHAFDANGLEVHNCGEQPLPSYGCCDLGSIDLTRFVHAPFTADARFDFHGFAATVSV
;
A
#
# COMPACT_ATOMS: atom_id res chain seq x y z
N GLU A 1 24.06 5.78 15.77
CA GLU A 1 23.77 7.22 15.88
C GLU A 1 22.97 7.59 14.64
N VAL A 2 21.99 8.49 14.75
CA VAL A 2 21.15 8.91 13.62
C VAL A 2 21.48 10.37 13.36
N GLU A 3 21.67 10.72 12.10
CA GLU A 3 21.97 12.09 11.67
C GLU A 3 21.16 12.45 10.42
N TRP A 4 20.90 13.74 10.24
CA TRP A 4 20.25 14.26 9.05
C TRP A 4 21.26 14.43 7.93
N VAL A 5 20.96 13.87 6.77
CA VAL A 5 21.84 13.90 5.58
C VAL A 5 21.06 14.47 4.41
N PRO A 6 21.59 15.47 3.67
CA PRO A 6 20.99 15.93 2.43
C PRO A 6 20.83 14.77 1.44
N ALA A 7 19.66 14.65 0.80
CA ALA A 7 19.35 13.52 -0.09
C ALA A 7 20.43 13.30 -1.19
N GLY A 8 21.02 14.37 -1.72
CA GLY A 8 22.09 14.33 -2.71
C GLY A 8 23.43 13.75 -2.23
N GLN A 9 23.59 13.51 -0.93
CA GLN A 9 24.79 12.91 -0.33
C GLN A 9 24.61 11.43 0.03
N LEU A 10 23.40 10.88 -0.15
CA LEU A 10 23.14 9.47 0.12
C LEU A 10 23.87 8.56 -0.86
N ALA A 11 24.45 7.48 -0.35
CA ALA A 11 25.13 6.45 -1.11
C ALA A 11 24.45 5.08 -0.98
N PRO A 12 24.59 4.20 -1.98
CA PRO A 12 24.17 2.81 -1.84
C PRO A 12 24.77 2.14 -0.60
N GLY A 13 23.94 1.53 0.23
CA GLY A 13 24.34 0.90 1.49
C GLY A 13 24.04 1.72 2.75
N ASP A 14 23.75 3.02 2.61
CA ASP A 14 23.32 3.83 3.75
C ASP A 14 21.98 3.32 4.33
N GLU A 15 21.82 3.37 5.65
CA GLU A 15 20.56 3.05 6.32
C GLU A 15 19.75 4.34 6.54
N LEU A 16 18.55 4.40 5.96
CA LEU A 16 17.55 5.43 6.22
C LEU A 16 16.61 5.01 7.34
N VAL A 17 16.17 5.98 8.14
CA VAL A 17 15.10 5.78 9.13
C VAL A 17 13.75 5.85 8.43
N LEU A 18 12.91 4.87 8.73
CA LEU A 18 11.50 4.86 8.37
C LEU A 18 10.68 5.34 9.57
N ASN A 19 9.55 5.97 9.28
CA ASN A 19 8.61 6.37 10.32
C ASN A 19 8.07 5.15 11.09
N ASP A 20 8.06 5.22 12.42
CA ASP A 20 7.43 4.24 13.32
C ASP A 20 6.14 4.82 13.96
N PRO A 21 4.96 4.62 13.33
CA PRO A 21 3.69 5.13 13.84
C PRO A 21 3.04 4.19 14.86
N ARG A 22 3.76 3.22 15.46
CA ARG A 22 3.16 2.26 16.40
C ARG A 22 2.62 2.92 17.68
N ALA A 23 3.11 4.09 18.05
CA ALA A 23 2.56 4.87 19.16
C ALA A 23 1.23 5.59 18.83
N LEU A 24 0.89 5.70 17.54
CA LEU A 24 -0.34 6.36 17.09
C LEU A 24 -1.52 5.38 17.09
N ASN A 25 -2.69 5.86 17.50
CA ASN A 25 -3.93 5.07 17.54
C ASN A 25 -4.66 5.00 16.19
N GLY A 26 -4.28 5.84 15.22
CA GLY A 26 -4.91 5.98 13.92
C GLY A 26 -4.89 7.44 13.45
N TRP A 27 -5.46 7.69 12.26
CA TRP A 27 -5.63 9.03 11.70
C TRP A 27 -7.03 9.16 11.10
N GLN A 28 -7.56 10.37 11.18
CA GLN A 28 -8.85 10.69 10.56
C GLN A 28 -8.67 10.77 9.04
N GLY A 29 -9.67 10.31 8.30
CA GLY A 29 -9.69 10.36 6.84
C GLY A 29 -10.99 9.78 6.30
N ALA A 30 -11.14 9.83 4.98
CA ALA A 30 -12.33 9.31 4.32
C ALA A 30 -12.40 7.77 4.38
N GLY A 31 -13.63 7.25 4.31
CA GLY A 31 -13.91 5.82 4.26
C GLY A 31 -14.01 5.15 5.62
N THR A 32 -14.76 4.05 5.64
CA THR A 32 -14.99 3.20 6.81
C THR A 32 -14.25 1.86 6.68
N ASP A 33 -14.06 1.15 7.79
CA ASP A 33 -13.52 -0.23 7.79
C ASP A 33 -14.34 -1.17 6.89
N ALA A 34 -15.67 -1.05 6.88
CA ALA A 34 -16.56 -1.86 6.04
C ALA A 34 -16.35 -1.62 4.54
N GLU A 35 -16.29 -0.35 4.12
CA GLU A 35 -16.01 0.03 2.73
C GLU A 35 -14.64 -0.46 2.30
N GLY A 36 -13.62 -0.25 3.16
CA GLY A 36 -12.28 -0.75 2.94
C GLY A 36 -12.29 -2.26 2.73
N TYR A 37 -12.91 -3.02 3.63
CA TYR A 37 -12.96 -4.48 3.57
C TYR A 37 -13.53 -5.00 2.25
N LEU A 38 -14.64 -4.42 1.78
CA LEU A 38 -15.23 -4.79 0.49
C LEU A 38 -14.32 -4.46 -0.69
N LEU A 39 -13.63 -3.30 -0.67
CA LEU A 39 -12.69 -2.95 -1.72
C LEU A 39 -11.44 -3.84 -1.70
N GLY A 40 -10.94 -4.23 -0.53
CA GLY A 40 -9.84 -5.18 -0.39
C GLY A 40 -10.19 -6.55 -1.00
N LEU A 41 -11.36 -7.10 -0.65
CA LEU A 41 -11.86 -8.34 -1.25
C LEU A 41 -12.11 -8.18 -2.76
N LEU A 42 -12.63 -7.02 -3.18
CA LEU A 42 -12.79 -6.72 -4.58
C LEU A 42 -11.44 -6.77 -5.29
N ILE A 43 -10.39 -6.13 -4.77
CA ILE A 43 -9.03 -6.11 -5.37
C ILE A 43 -8.42 -7.50 -5.50
N GLY A 44 -8.56 -8.38 -4.50
CA GLY A 44 -8.05 -9.74 -4.60
C GLY A 44 -8.91 -10.61 -5.51
N ASP A 45 -10.01 -11.12 -4.97
CA ASP A 45 -10.83 -12.16 -5.61
C ASP A 45 -12.07 -11.63 -6.36
N GLY A 46 -12.19 -10.31 -6.55
CA GLY A 46 -13.34 -9.71 -7.21
C GLY A 46 -13.18 -9.39 -8.69
N THR A 47 -14.31 -9.06 -9.33
CA THR A 47 -14.40 -8.55 -10.70
C THR A 47 -15.22 -7.26 -10.71
N LEU A 48 -14.61 -6.16 -11.19
CA LEU A 48 -15.30 -4.89 -11.40
C LEU A 48 -15.79 -4.80 -12.86
N LYS A 49 -17.12 -4.71 -13.04
CA LYS A 49 -17.77 -4.46 -14.33
C LYS A 49 -18.33 -3.04 -14.35
N HIS A 50 -18.83 -2.62 -15.51
CA HIS A 50 -19.39 -1.28 -15.71
C HIS A 50 -20.65 -1.03 -14.86
N ASP A 51 -21.46 -2.07 -14.66
CA ASP A 51 -22.78 -2.04 -14.01
C ASP A 51 -22.77 -2.57 -12.56
N LYS A 52 -21.78 -3.42 -12.21
CA LYS A 52 -21.69 -4.07 -10.91
C LYS A 52 -20.29 -4.57 -10.57
N ALA A 53 -20.03 -4.73 -9.29
CA ALA A 53 -18.89 -5.44 -8.75
C ALA A 53 -19.33 -6.83 -8.31
N VAL A 54 -18.45 -7.81 -8.44
CA VAL A 54 -18.68 -9.18 -7.99
C VAL A 54 -17.51 -9.60 -7.11
N ILE A 55 -17.76 -9.95 -5.86
CA ILE A 55 -16.79 -10.63 -4.99
C ILE A 55 -17.03 -12.13 -5.09
N SER A 56 -15.96 -12.90 -5.30
CA SER A 56 -16.01 -14.35 -5.32
C SER A 56 -15.27 -14.91 -4.12
N VAL A 57 -15.87 -15.90 -3.44
CA VAL A 57 -15.24 -16.64 -2.35
C VAL A 57 -15.25 -18.11 -2.71
N TRP A 58 -14.12 -18.79 -2.49
CA TRP A 58 -13.90 -20.16 -2.97
C TRP A 58 -13.69 -21.11 -1.79
N ALA A 59 -14.46 -22.20 -1.73
CA ALA A 59 -14.29 -23.25 -0.73
C ALA A 59 -14.26 -24.63 -1.41
N PRO A 60 -13.21 -25.45 -1.19
CA PRO A 60 -13.14 -26.80 -1.74
C PRO A 60 -14.34 -27.66 -1.33
N GLU A 61 -14.87 -27.50 -0.11
CA GLU A 61 -15.98 -28.30 0.38
C GLU A 61 -17.27 -28.09 -0.42
N TRP A 62 -17.44 -26.91 -1.02
CA TRP A 62 -18.63 -26.59 -1.83
C TRP A 62 -18.66 -27.30 -3.19
N LYS A 63 -17.54 -27.89 -3.64
CA LYS A 63 -17.56 -28.74 -4.85
C LYS A 63 -18.37 -30.03 -4.64
N ALA A 64 -18.49 -30.51 -3.40
CA ALA A 64 -19.17 -31.77 -3.05
C ALA A 64 -20.68 -31.60 -2.76
N VAL A 65 -21.16 -30.37 -2.50
CA VAL A 65 -22.53 -30.08 -2.02
C VAL A 65 -23.57 -30.03 -3.17
N ALA A 66 -23.25 -30.58 -4.35
CA ALA A 66 -24.13 -30.55 -5.53
C ALA A 66 -25.48 -31.30 -5.34
N ASN A 67 -25.63 -32.10 -4.29
CA ASN A 67 -26.80 -32.97 -4.06
C ASN A 67 -27.60 -32.61 -2.79
N GLY A 68 -27.98 -31.34 -2.63
CA GLY A 68 -29.18 -30.98 -1.85
C GLY A 68 -29.09 -30.95 -0.32
N GLU A 69 -28.02 -31.44 0.31
CA GLU A 69 -27.85 -31.33 1.77
C GLU A 69 -26.83 -30.25 2.13
N ARG A 70 -27.23 -29.29 2.98
CA ARG A 70 -26.32 -28.31 3.59
C ARG A 70 -25.22 -29.06 4.35
N SER A 71 -24.04 -29.19 3.76
CA SER A 71 -22.84 -29.43 4.56
C SER A 71 -22.47 -28.13 5.27
N CYS A 72 -23.02 -27.94 6.47
CA CYS A 72 -22.65 -26.89 7.42
C CYS A 72 -21.40 -27.30 8.21
N ALA A 73 -20.36 -27.83 7.54
CA ALA A 73 -19.04 -27.81 8.15
C ALA A 73 -18.58 -26.34 8.23
N PRO A 74 -18.01 -25.86 9.34
CA PRO A 74 -17.46 -24.51 9.40
C PRO A 74 -16.32 -24.40 8.40
N THR A 75 -16.61 -23.85 7.23
CA THR A 75 -15.61 -23.58 6.20
C THR A 75 -14.73 -22.42 6.68
N SER A 76 -13.43 -22.46 6.41
CA SER A 76 -12.50 -21.36 6.73
C SER A 76 -12.99 -20.02 6.20
N VAL A 77 -13.65 -20.05 5.04
CA VAL A 77 -14.25 -18.91 4.36
C VAL A 77 -15.55 -18.38 4.97
N ALA A 78 -16.16 -19.08 5.94
CA ALA A 78 -17.39 -18.62 6.59
C ALA A 78 -17.19 -17.25 7.27
N GLY A 79 -15.99 -17.00 7.81
CA GLY A 79 -15.62 -15.71 8.38
C GLY A 79 -15.55 -14.60 7.33
N ILE A 80 -14.99 -14.88 6.14
CA ILE A 80 -14.98 -13.94 5.01
C ILE A 80 -16.40 -13.61 4.56
N VAL A 81 -17.24 -14.64 4.37
CA VAL A 81 -18.64 -14.46 3.94
C VAL A 81 -19.41 -13.59 4.96
N ALA A 82 -19.32 -13.91 6.25
CA ALA A 82 -20.01 -13.16 7.30
C ALA A 82 -19.53 -11.70 7.37
N ALA A 83 -18.21 -11.47 7.32
CA ALA A 83 -17.65 -10.12 7.35
C ALA A 83 -18.02 -9.31 6.10
N ALA A 84 -18.03 -9.94 4.93
CA ALA A 84 -18.39 -9.28 3.68
C ALA A 84 -19.89 -8.99 3.59
N GLU A 85 -20.76 -9.84 4.13
CA GLU A 85 -22.20 -9.56 4.24
C GLU A 85 -22.49 -8.44 5.24
N ALA A 86 -21.83 -8.44 6.39
CA ALA A 86 -21.94 -7.37 7.38
C ALA A 86 -21.49 -6.03 6.79
N ALA A 87 -20.37 -6.01 6.06
CA ALA A 87 -19.89 -4.81 5.38
C ALA A 87 -20.80 -4.38 4.23
N ALA A 88 -21.30 -5.32 3.42
CA ALA A 88 -22.21 -4.99 2.32
C ALA A 88 -23.55 -4.41 2.81
N ALA A 89 -24.00 -4.80 4.01
CA ALA A 89 -25.19 -4.26 4.65
C ALA A 89 -25.05 -2.79 5.07
N THR A 90 -23.84 -2.24 5.15
CA THR A 90 -23.63 -0.80 5.44
C THR A 90 -23.74 0.07 4.19
N LEU A 91 -23.74 -0.51 3.00
CA LEU A 91 -23.93 0.22 1.75
C LEU A 91 -25.42 0.45 1.47
N GLU A 92 -25.74 1.50 0.72
CA GLU A 92 -27.10 1.71 0.22
C GLU A 92 -27.51 0.57 -0.73
N HIS A 93 -28.29 -0.39 -0.23
CA HIS A 93 -28.73 -1.53 -1.02
C HIS A 93 -30.25 -1.54 -1.18
N ARG A 94 -30.71 -2.27 -2.20
CA ARG A 94 -32.14 -2.51 -2.38
C ARG A 94 -32.67 -3.46 -1.30
N ALA A 95 -33.98 -3.40 -1.03
CA ALA A 95 -34.62 -4.26 -0.04
C ALA A 95 -34.56 -5.77 -0.39
N ASP A 96 -34.34 -6.12 -1.66
CA ASP A 96 -34.19 -7.49 -2.16
C ASP A 96 -32.73 -8.01 -2.11
N PHE A 97 -31.80 -7.25 -1.53
CA PHE A 97 -30.41 -7.68 -1.37
C PHE A 97 -30.27 -8.69 -0.23
N HIS A 98 -29.79 -9.89 -0.55
CA HIS A 98 -29.67 -11.01 0.40
C HIS A 98 -28.23 -11.51 0.57
N GLY A 99 -27.21 -10.67 0.31
CA GLY A 99 -25.81 -11.04 0.48
C GLY A 99 -25.29 -12.01 -0.59
N PHE A 100 -24.51 -13.02 -0.18
CA PHE A 100 -23.94 -13.97 -1.12
C PHE A 100 -25.00 -14.92 -1.69
N GLN A 101 -24.86 -15.22 -2.98
CA GLN A 101 -25.67 -16.22 -3.66
C GLN A 101 -25.29 -17.63 -3.19
N ARG A 102 -26.21 -18.59 -3.34
CA ARG A 102 -25.96 -20.01 -3.09
C ARG A 102 -24.72 -20.48 -3.85
N PRO A 103 -23.93 -21.44 -3.30
CA PRO A 103 -22.76 -21.98 -3.98
C PRO A 103 -23.10 -22.44 -5.40
N ILE A 104 -22.27 -22.02 -6.37
CA ILE A 104 -22.44 -22.40 -7.77
C ILE A 104 -22.01 -23.86 -7.93
N ALA A 105 -22.97 -24.70 -8.31
CA ALA A 105 -22.76 -26.14 -8.49
C ALA A 105 -21.57 -26.43 -9.41
N GLY A 106 -20.67 -27.32 -8.96
CA GLY A 106 -19.47 -27.74 -9.70
C GLY A 106 -18.29 -26.76 -9.67
N ARG A 107 -18.47 -25.52 -9.17
CA ARG A 107 -17.37 -24.53 -9.06
C ARG A 107 -16.77 -24.42 -7.66
N GLY A 108 -17.58 -24.68 -6.63
CA GLY A 108 -17.16 -24.50 -5.23
C GLY A 108 -16.98 -23.03 -4.87
N GLU A 109 -17.82 -22.16 -5.42
CA GLU A 109 -17.70 -20.70 -5.37
C GLU A 109 -19.04 -20.08 -4.92
N MET A 110 -19.00 -19.11 -4.00
CA MET A 110 -20.11 -18.21 -3.71
C MET A 110 -19.79 -16.81 -4.23
N ARG A 111 -20.83 -16.08 -4.66
CA ARG A 111 -20.66 -14.74 -5.23
C ARG A 111 -21.57 -13.71 -4.58
N LEU A 112 -21.04 -12.54 -4.33
CA LEU A 112 -21.79 -11.35 -3.94
C LEU A 112 -21.69 -10.34 -5.08
N ALA A 113 -22.83 -10.06 -5.73
CA ALA A 113 -22.91 -9.07 -6.80
C ALA A 113 -23.57 -7.79 -6.29
N SER A 114 -22.90 -6.66 -6.42
CA SER A 114 -23.33 -5.38 -5.85
C SER A 114 -23.05 -4.20 -6.78
N THR A 115 -24.11 -3.49 -7.18
CA THR A 115 -24.01 -2.19 -7.88
C THR A 115 -23.53 -1.07 -6.95
N PRO A 116 -23.96 -0.98 -5.67
CA PRO A 116 -23.40 -0.02 -4.71
C PRO A 116 -21.89 -0.16 -4.55
N LEU A 117 -21.38 -1.39 -4.45
CA LEU A 117 -19.93 -1.64 -4.38
C LEU A 117 -19.20 -1.17 -5.65
N ALA A 118 -19.83 -1.27 -6.83
CA ALA A 118 -19.24 -0.75 -8.06
C ALA A 118 -19.18 0.78 -8.10
N ARG A 119 -20.13 1.46 -7.46
CA ARG A 119 -20.09 2.92 -7.29
C ARG A 119 -18.97 3.29 -6.33
N LEU A 120 -18.94 2.67 -5.16
CA LEU A 120 -17.87 2.85 -4.18
C LEU A 120 -16.48 2.66 -4.82
N ALA A 121 -16.27 1.56 -5.55
CA ALA A 121 -14.98 1.32 -6.21
C ALA A 121 -14.58 2.46 -7.17
N ARG A 122 -15.53 3.04 -7.90
CA ARG A 122 -15.28 4.19 -8.78
C ARG A 122 -15.01 5.49 -8.02
N ASP A 123 -15.71 5.71 -6.91
CA ASP A 123 -15.49 6.88 -6.05
C ASP A 123 -14.06 6.88 -5.47
N TRP A 124 -13.48 5.69 -5.29
CA TRP A 124 -12.09 5.47 -4.91
C TRP A 124 -11.13 5.31 -6.10
N GLY A 125 -11.53 5.70 -7.31
CA GLY A 125 -10.66 5.76 -8.49
C GLY A 125 -10.45 4.44 -9.24
N MET A 126 -11.12 3.35 -8.87
CA MET A 126 -11.02 2.10 -9.62
C MET A 126 -11.87 2.14 -10.90
N ALA A 127 -11.46 1.36 -11.90
CA ALA A 127 -12.21 1.16 -13.13
C ALA A 127 -12.18 -0.31 -13.59
N PRO A 128 -13.11 -0.76 -14.45
CA PRO A 128 -13.00 -2.09 -15.06
C PRO A 128 -11.64 -2.28 -15.74
N GLY A 129 -10.93 -3.36 -15.38
CA GLY A 129 -9.55 -3.61 -15.85
C GLY A 129 -8.46 -2.87 -15.07
N HIS A 130 -8.81 -1.95 -14.17
CA HIS A 130 -7.89 -1.22 -13.30
C HIS A 130 -8.38 -1.26 -11.85
N LYS A 131 -8.20 -2.43 -11.23
CA LYS A 131 -8.68 -2.77 -9.88
C LYS A 131 -7.47 -2.92 -8.98
N THR A 132 -6.94 -1.79 -8.49
CA THR A 132 -5.68 -1.70 -7.75
C THR A 132 -5.81 -0.72 -6.58
N LEU A 133 -4.73 -0.54 -5.81
CA LEU A 133 -4.61 0.48 -4.79
C LEU A 133 -4.27 1.83 -5.45
N THR A 134 -5.26 2.69 -5.58
CA THR A 134 -5.16 4.01 -6.21
C THR A 134 -4.55 5.04 -5.25
N ALA A 135 -4.16 6.20 -5.78
CA ALA A 135 -3.71 7.33 -4.95
C ALA A 135 -4.82 7.83 -4.02
N GLU A 136 -6.08 7.79 -4.46
CA GLU A 136 -7.24 8.12 -3.64
C GLU A 136 -7.37 7.16 -2.46
N ILE A 137 -7.20 5.85 -2.68
CA ILE A 137 -7.23 4.82 -1.63
C ILE A 137 -6.14 5.06 -0.58
N GLU A 138 -4.93 5.45 -1.00
CA GLU A 138 -3.83 5.72 -0.08
C GLU A 138 -4.09 6.93 0.83
N ARG A 139 -4.98 7.84 0.44
CA ARG A 139 -5.41 9.01 1.24
C ARG A 139 -6.54 8.69 2.23
N GLY A 140 -7.04 7.46 2.24
CA GLY A 140 -8.10 7.03 3.15
C GLY A 140 -7.70 7.11 4.63
N GLY A 141 -8.70 7.10 5.52
CA GLY A 141 -8.50 7.08 6.97
C GLY A 141 -7.89 5.76 7.46
N SER A 142 -7.48 5.72 8.74
CA SER A 142 -6.90 4.50 9.31
C SER A 142 -7.88 3.33 9.33
N ASP A 143 -9.17 3.58 9.61
CA ASP A 143 -10.18 2.52 9.68
C ASP A 143 -10.42 1.90 8.30
N PHE A 144 -10.58 2.74 7.28
CA PHE A 144 -10.63 2.31 5.88
C PHE A 144 -9.41 1.48 5.47
N THR A 145 -8.20 1.98 5.81
CA THR A 145 -6.94 1.31 5.49
C THR A 145 -6.84 -0.07 6.13
N ARG A 146 -7.26 -0.20 7.41
CA ARG A 146 -7.29 -1.49 8.14
C ARG A 146 -8.24 -2.47 7.47
N GLY A 147 -9.47 -2.03 7.20
CA GLY A 147 -10.47 -2.86 6.51
C GLY A 147 -9.98 -3.31 5.14
N LEU A 148 -9.43 -2.38 4.34
CA LEU A 148 -8.94 -2.66 3.00
C LEU A 148 -7.80 -3.67 2.98
N LEU A 149 -6.81 -3.51 3.85
CA LEU A 149 -5.73 -4.47 3.96
C LEU A 149 -6.26 -5.82 4.45
N ARG A 150 -7.19 -5.85 5.43
CA ARG A 150 -7.80 -7.10 5.90
C ARG A 150 -8.48 -7.85 4.76
N GLY A 151 -9.27 -7.16 3.93
CA GLY A 151 -9.92 -7.76 2.76
C GLY A 151 -8.93 -8.28 1.72
N LEU A 152 -7.88 -7.51 1.43
CA LEU A 152 -6.83 -7.91 0.48
C LEU A 152 -6.05 -9.14 0.97
N PHE A 153 -5.71 -9.21 2.25
CA PHE A 153 -5.02 -10.34 2.86
C PHE A 153 -5.95 -11.56 3.07
N ASP A 154 -7.26 -11.36 3.27
CA ASP A 154 -8.23 -12.45 3.27
C ASP A 154 -8.39 -13.09 1.89
N ALA A 155 -8.29 -12.32 0.80
CA ALA A 155 -8.29 -12.86 -0.55
C ALA A 155 -6.94 -13.55 -0.86
N ASP A 156 -5.85 -12.77 -0.94
CA ASP A 156 -4.57 -13.22 -1.52
C ASP A 156 -3.47 -13.47 -0.48
N GLY A 157 -3.73 -13.15 0.78
CA GLY A 157 -2.76 -13.29 1.86
C GLY A 157 -2.66 -14.71 2.41
N SER A 158 -1.53 -15.05 3.02
CA SER A 158 -1.30 -16.33 3.66
C SER A 158 -0.38 -16.21 4.87
N VAL A 159 -0.54 -17.12 5.83
CA VAL A 159 0.40 -17.28 6.95
C VAL A 159 1.28 -18.48 6.61
N GLN A 160 2.59 -18.26 6.52
CA GLN A 160 3.54 -19.27 6.09
C GLN A 160 4.70 -19.42 7.08
N GLY A 161 5.40 -20.53 6.97
CA GLY A 161 6.60 -20.81 7.77
C GLY A 161 6.30 -21.57 9.06
N THR A 162 7.38 -21.87 9.75
CA THR A 162 7.42 -22.71 10.96
C THR A 162 8.41 -22.10 11.95
N GLN A 163 8.36 -22.51 13.21
CA GLN A 163 9.21 -21.91 14.27
C GLN A 163 10.71 -22.03 13.99
N ASP A 164 11.15 -23.10 13.31
CA ASP A 164 12.54 -23.32 12.91
C ASP A 164 12.99 -22.41 11.76
N LYS A 165 12.08 -22.04 10.84
CA LYS A 165 12.39 -21.24 9.64
C LYS A 165 11.91 -19.78 9.72
N GLY A 166 11.19 -19.43 10.78
CA GLY A 166 10.47 -18.17 10.93
C GLY A 166 9.06 -18.23 10.35
N VAL A 167 8.12 -17.63 11.09
CA VAL A 167 6.73 -17.41 10.66
C VAL A 167 6.66 -16.08 9.91
N SER A 168 5.80 -16.01 8.89
CA SER A 168 5.55 -14.79 8.13
C SER A 168 4.11 -14.71 7.64
N VAL A 169 3.59 -13.50 7.51
CA VAL A 169 2.38 -13.21 6.73
C VAL A 169 2.82 -12.70 5.37
N ARG A 170 2.24 -13.24 4.29
CA ARG A 170 2.68 -12.95 2.93
C ARG A 170 1.51 -12.62 2.02
N LEU A 171 1.71 -11.64 1.15
CA LEU A 171 0.79 -11.25 0.08
C LEU A 171 1.51 -11.42 -1.26
N ALA A 172 1.00 -12.32 -2.10
CA ALA A 172 1.64 -12.63 -3.38
C ALA A 172 0.84 -12.03 -4.53
N GLN A 173 1.49 -11.23 -5.38
CA GLN A 173 0.86 -10.49 -6.46
C GLN A 173 1.76 -10.46 -7.70
N SER A 174 1.17 -10.35 -8.88
CA SER A 174 1.92 -10.07 -10.11
C SER A 174 2.12 -8.57 -10.36
N ASP A 175 1.30 -7.73 -9.74
CA ASP A 175 1.41 -6.26 -9.83
C ASP A 175 2.32 -5.75 -8.70
N GLU A 176 3.54 -5.33 -9.07
CA GLU A 176 4.49 -4.77 -8.11
C GLU A 176 4.00 -3.42 -7.53
N ALA A 177 3.36 -2.57 -8.34
CA ALA A 177 2.91 -1.26 -7.90
C ALA A 177 1.84 -1.39 -6.80
N LEU A 178 0.95 -2.38 -6.93
CA LEU A 178 0.00 -2.73 -5.89
C LEU A 178 0.72 -3.16 -4.59
N LEU A 179 1.76 -3.98 -4.66
CA LEU A 179 2.53 -4.35 -3.46
C LEU A 179 3.24 -3.15 -2.83
N GLN A 180 3.77 -2.23 -3.62
CA GLN A 180 4.40 -1.01 -3.10
C GLN A 180 3.39 -0.10 -2.39
N ALA A 181 2.19 0.06 -2.95
CA ALA A 181 1.10 0.78 -2.29
C ALA A 181 0.66 0.08 -1.00
N ALA A 182 0.51 -1.24 -1.02
CA ALA A 182 0.19 -2.02 0.18
C ALA A 182 1.29 -1.89 1.25
N GLN A 183 2.57 -1.87 0.85
CA GLN A 183 3.71 -1.68 1.75
C GLN A 183 3.66 -0.31 2.44
N ARG A 184 3.38 0.77 1.71
CA ARG A 184 3.19 2.11 2.30
C ARG A 184 1.99 2.15 3.25
N MET A 185 0.87 1.56 2.85
CA MET A 185 -0.33 1.47 3.70
C MET A 185 -0.07 0.69 5.00
N LEU A 186 0.65 -0.43 4.93
CA LEU A 186 1.07 -1.22 6.09
C LEU A 186 2.03 -0.44 6.98
N LEU A 187 2.99 0.28 6.39
CA LEU A 187 3.95 1.09 7.11
C LEU A 187 3.28 2.22 7.90
N ARG A 188 2.27 2.89 7.32
CA ARG A 188 1.41 3.87 8.03
C ARG A 188 0.66 3.25 9.23
N LEU A 189 0.42 1.94 9.20
CA LEU A 189 -0.14 1.18 10.34
C LEU A 189 0.94 0.62 11.28
N GLY A 190 2.21 0.92 11.09
CA GLY A 190 3.31 0.46 11.94
C GLY A 190 3.75 -0.98 11.65
N VAL A 191 3.41 -1.49 10.46
CA VAL A 191 3.76 -2.83 9.99
C VAL A 191 4.79 -2.68 8.86
N ALA A 192 6.07 -2.78 9.20
CA ALA A 192 7.12 -2.85 8.19
C ALA A 192 7.06 -4.20 7.46
N SER A 193 7.35 -4.17 6.15
CA SER A 193 7.32 -5.35 5.29
C SER A 193 8.36 -5.26 4.19
N THR A 194 8.73 -6.40 3.62
CA THR A 194 9.73 -6.50 2.55
C THR A 194 9.10 -7.06 1.29
N ILE A 195 9.32 -6.41 0.14
CA ILE A 195 8.91 -6.92 -1.17
C ILE A 195 10.07 -7.73 -1.78
N TYR A 196 9.83 -9.02 -1.99
CA TYR A 196 10.71 -9.88 -2.78
C TYR A 196 10.18 -9.96 -4.20
N ARG A 197 10.96 -9.45 -5.15
CA ARG A 197 10.61 -9.46 -6.58
C ARG A 197 10.92 -10.82 -7.21
N GLU A 198 10.13 -11.20 -8.20
CA GLU A 198 10.34 -12.39 -9.05
C GLU A 198 10.61 -13.69 -8.27
N ARG A 199 9.95 -13.86 -7.11
CA ARG A 199 10.04 -15.10 -6.31
C ARG A 199 9.66 -16.33 -7.13
N ARG A 200 8.79 -16.15 -8.12
CA ARG A 200 8.59 -17.08 -9.24
C ARG A 200 8.67 -16.30 -10.54
N GLY A 201 9.60 -16.67 -11.41
CA GLY A 201 9.75 -16.07 -12.72
C GLY A 201 8.56 -16.34 -13.64
N ALA A 202 8.48 -15.57 -14.72
CA ALA A 202 7.49 -15.77 -15.77
C ALA A 202 7.61 -17.19 -16.35
N GLN A 203 6.48 -17.88 -16.50
CA GLN A 203 6.46 -19.25 -17.00
C GLN A 203 5.15 -19.54 -17.74
N VAL A 204 5.19 -20.52 -18.64
CA VAL A 204 3.96 -21.08 -19.22
C VAL A 204 3.39 -22.07 -18.22
N ARG A 205 2.17 -21.82 -17.74
CA ARG A 205 1.49 -22.71 -16.80
C ARG A 205 0.17 -23.18 -17.37
N ASN A 206 -0.11 -24.46 -17.20
CA ASN A 206 -1.42 -25.02 -17.46
C ASN A 206 -2.37 -24.58 -16.34
N LEU A 207 -3.24 -23.61 -16.64
CA LEU A 207 -4.26 -23.12 -15.72
C LEU A 207 -5.66 -23.56 -16.18
N PRO A 208 -6.64 -23.64 -15.27
CA PRO A 208 -8.02 -23.95 -15.63
C PRO A 208 -8.55 -23.03 -16.72
N ASP A 209 -9.15 -23.59 -17.77
CA ASP A 209 -9.69 -22.83 -18.91
C ASP A 209 -11.11 -22.27 -18.67
N GLY A 210 -11.63 -22.43 -17.45
CA GLY A 210 -13.00 -22.06 -17.07
C GLY A 210 -14.10 -22.96 -17.65
N ARG A 211 -13.72 -24.02 -18.38
CA ARG A 211 -14.59 -25.04 -18.98
C ARG A 211 -14.29 -26.46 -18.47
N GLY A 212 -13.47 -26.58 -17.42
CA GLY A 212 -13.10 -27.86 -16.80
C GLY A 212 -11.84 -28.51 -17.39
N GLY A 213 -11.20 -27.88 -18.38
CA GLY A 213 -9.92 -28.27 -18.94
C GLY A 213 -8.75 -27.43 -18.41
N LEU A 214 -7.54 -27.76 -18.85
CA LEU A 214 -6.34 -26.96 -18.63
C LEU A 214 -5.87 -26.39 -19.96
N LYS A 215 -5.46 -25.12 -19.97
CA LYS A 215 -4.85 -24.48 -21.14
C LYS A 215 -3.53 -23.82 -20.74
N PRO A 216 -2.50 -23.83 -21.60
CA PRO A 216 -1.28 -23.07 -21.34
C PRO A 216 -1.58 -21.57 -21.35
N TYR A 217 -1.19 -20.89 -20.28
CA TYR A 217 -1.20 -19.45 -20.15
C TYR A 217 0.20 -18.95 -19.79
N ASN A 218 0.60 -17.83 -20.39
CA ASN A 218 1.78 -17.11 -19.95
C ASN A 218 1.45 -16.42 -18.63
N THR A 219 2.07 -16.87 -17.53
CA THR A 219 1.92 -16.23 -16.23
C THR A 219 3.03 -15.22 -16.03
N ALA A 220 2.65 -14.00 -15.66
CA ALA A 220 3.56 -12.93 -15.22
C ALA A 220 4.44 -13.39 -14.04
N PRO A 221 5.59 -12.73 -13.80
CA PRO A 221 6.36 -12.95 -12.60
C PRO A 221 5.50 -12.70 -11.34
N GLN A 222 5.77 -13.47 -10.29
CA GLN A 222 5.09 -13.35 -9.01
C GLN A 222 6.04 -12.72 -7.99
N HIS A 223 5.61 -11.60 -7.43
CA HIS A 223 6.27 -10.88 -6.35
C HIS A 223 5.59 -11.25 -5.02
N GLU A 224 6.29 -11.07 -3.91
CA GLU A 224 5.77 -11.40 -2.59
C GLU A 224 6.14 -10.31 -1.58
N LEU A 225 5.13 -9.67 -0.99
CA LEU A 225 5.30 -8.83 0.19
C LEU A 225 5.27 -9.72 1.43
N VAL A 226 6.23 -9.55 2.32
CA VAL A 226 6.43 -10.39 3.50
C VAL A 226 6.50 -9.55 4.77
N ILE A 227 5.67 -9.91 5.74
CA ILE A 227 5.64 -9.37 7.10
C ILE A 227 6.24 -10.44 8.03
N SER A 228 7.17 -10.03 8.89
CA SER A 228 7.88 -10.93 9.81
C SER A 228 8.34 -10.19 11.08
N GLY A 229 8.88 -10.92 12.05
CA GLY A 229 9.30 -10.33 13.33
C GLY A 229 8.12 -9.81 14.14
N ASP A 230 8.36 -8.83 15.00
CA ASP A 230 7.33 -8.24 15.86
C ASP A 230 6.18 -7.55 15.09
N ASN A 231 6.41 -7.20 13.81
CA ASN A 231 5.36 -6.72 12.91
C ASN A 231 4.18 -7.69 12.79
N LEU A 232 4.37 -8.99 13.04
CA LEU A 232 3.28 -9.97 13.05
C LEU A 232 2.25 -9.70 14.14
N HIS A 233 2.68 -9.24 15.32
CA HIS A 233 1.76 -8.86 16.40
C HIS A 233 0.98 -7.61 16.02
N VAL A 234 1.66 -6.61 15.46
CA VAL A 234 1.04 -5.35 15.02
C VAL A 234 0.04 -5.60 13.88
N PHE A 235 0.40 -6.47 12.93
CA PHE A 235 -0.51 -6.91 11.86
C PHE A 235 -1.73 -7.64 12.43
N ALA A 236 -1.54 -8.59 13.36
CA ALA A 236 -2.65 -9.33 13.96
C ALA A 236 -3.65 -8.43 14.71
N ASP A 237 -3.14 -7.39 15.37
CA ASP A 237 -3.93 -6.44 16.15
C ASP A 237 -4.65 -5.40 15.26
N ARG A 238 -3.93 -4.79 14.31
CA ARG A 238 -4.45 -3.67 13.52
C ARG A 238 -5.20 -4.08 12.26
N VAL A 239 -4.82 -5.20 11.64
CA VAL A 239 -5.37 -5.66 10.35
C VAL A 239 -6.08 -7.00 10.51
N GLY A 240 -5.33 -8.03 10.95
CA GLY A 240 -5.86 -9.37 11.18
C GLY A 240 -6.40 -10.04 9.92
N PHE A 241 -7.25 -11.05 10.13
CA PHE A 241 -7.97 -11.79 9.09
C PHE A 241 -9.42 -12.00 9.54
N ALA A 242 -10.37 -11.91 8.61
CA ALA A 242 -11.71 -12.46 8.85
C ALA A 242 -11.77 -13.96 8.52
N ASP A 243 -10.89 -14.46 7.65
CA ASP A 243 -10.69 -15.89 7.45
C ASP A 243 -10.29 -16.57 8.77
N HIS A 244 -11.15 -17.45 9.25
CA HIS A 244 -10.97 -18.10 10.55
C HIS A 244 -9.74 -19.01 10.58
N GLU A 245 -9.39 -19.65 9.47
CA GLU A 245 -8.23 -20.53 9.41
C GLU A 245 -6.93 -19.72 9.37
N LYS A 246 -6.87 -18.65 8.57
CA LYS A 246 -5.72 -17.74 8.55
C LYS A 246 -5.52 -17.09 9.91
N SER A 247 -6.60 -16.57 10.51
CA SER A 247 -6.58 -15.96 11.85
C SER A 247 -6.08 -16.96 12.91
N ALA A 248 -6.69 -18.15 12.97
CA ALA A 248 -6.29 -19.17 13.94
C ALA A 248 -4.87 -19.68 13.71
N ARG A 249 -4.41 -19.78 12.45
CA ARG A 249 -3.04 -20.17 12.11
C ARG A 249 -2.04 -19.11 12.58
N LEU A 250 -2.31 -17.83 12.37
CA LEU A 250 -1.47 -16.74 12.87
C LEU A 250 -1.44 -16.76 14.41
N ALA A 251 -2.59 -16.87 15.06
CA ALA A 251 -2.68 -16.92 16.52
C ALA A 251 -1.88 -18.09 17.12
N ARG A 252 -2.00 -19.30 16.56
CA ARG A 252 -1.20 -20.47 16.98
C ARG A 252 0.29 -20.26 16.74
N ALA A 253 0.65 -19.65 15.61
CA ALA A 253 2.03 -19.37 15.29
C ALA A 253 2.64 -18.36 16.28
N LEU A 254 1.93 -17.29 16.62
CA LEU A 254 2.35 -16.31 17.62
C LEU A 254 2.45 -16.92 19.03
N ALA A 255 1.46 -17.71 19.44
CA ALA A 255 1.45 -18.36 20.77
C ALA A 255 2.54 -19.43 20.96
N SER A 256 3.12 -19.95 19.86
CA SER A 256 4.17 -20.97 19.92
C SER A 256 5.59 -20.40 20.04
N TYR A 257 5.76 -19.08 19.97
CA TYR A 257 7.05 -18.43 20.23
C TYR A 257 7.41 -18.50 21.72
N ARG A 258 8.58 -19.08 22.01
CA ARG A 258 9.14 -19.15 23.39
C ARG A 258 9.90 -17.89 23.80
N ARG A 259 10.35 -17.10 22.82
CA ARG A 259 11.08 -15.85 22.99
C ARG A 259 10.29 -14.74 22.32
N ALA A 260 10.48 -13.51 22.76
CA ALA A 260 9.98 -12.35 22.04
C ALA A 260 10.48 -12.36 20.58
N LEU A 261 9.60 -11.97 19.66
CA LEU A 261 9.96 -11.80 18.27
C LEU A 261 11.01 -10.70 18.11
N ASN A 262 11.82 -10.81 17.06
CA ASN A 262 12.81 -9.77 16.73
C ASN A 262 12.09 -8.45 16.48
N ARG A 263 12.55 -7.41 17.18
CA ARG A 263 11.99 -6.07 17.09
C ARG A 263 12.35 -5.44 15.75
N GLU A 264 11.37 -4.84 15.09
CA GLU A 264 11.59 -4.02 13.90
C GLU A 264 12.40 -2.77 14.24
N ARG A 265 13.41 -2.48 13.41
CA ARG A 265 14.26 -1.29 13.53
C ARG A 265 13.71 -0.09 12.76
N PHE A 266 12.77 -0.32 11.83
CA PHE A 266 12.25 0.70 10.93
C PHE A 266 13.38 1.39 10.17
N THR A 267 14.21 0.58 9.51
CA THR A 267 15.26 1.07 8.63
C THR A 267 15.12 0.50 7.22
N ALA A 268 15.53 1.27 6.22
CA ALA A 268 15.66 0.83 4.84
C ALA A 268 17.07 1.12 4.33
N THR A 269 17.62 0.24 3.50
CA THR A 269 18.94 0.46 2.90
C THR A 269 18.78 1.14 1.55
N VAL A 270 19.52 2.23 1.33
CA VAL A 270 19.60 2.90 0.03
C VAL A 270 20.17 1.92 -1.00
N ALA A 271 19.39 1.61 -2.02
CA ALA A 271 19.84 0.76 -3.12
C ALA A 271 20.59 1.58 -4.20
N SER A 272 20.07 2.76 -4.52
CA SER A 272 20.60 3.66 -5.53
C SER A 272 20.02 5.07 -5.35
N LEU A 273 20.76 6.07 -5.83
CA LEU A 273 20.31 7.44 -5.99
C LEU A 273 20.49 7.85 -7.45
N ALA A 274 19.46 8.44 -8.05
CA ALA A 274 19.47 8.89 -9.44
C ALA A 274 18.74 10.24 -9.56
N GLU A 275 19.17 11.08 -10.49
CA GLU A 275 18.44 12.32 -10.82
C GLU A 275 17.11 11.98 -11.51
N ASP A 276 16.02 12.61 -11.05
CA ASP A 276 14.65 12.36 -11.53
C ASP A 276 14.04 13.62 -12.18
N GLY A 277 14.87 14.39 -12.88
CA GLY A 277 14.43 15.58 -13.61
C GLY A 277 14.08 16.77 -12.72
N THR A 278 13.16 17.61 -13.18
CA THR A 278 12.74 18.85 -12.49
C THR A 278 11.23 18.99 -12.57
N GLU A 279 10.59 19.08 -11.42
CA GLU A 279 9.15 19.25 -11.29
C GLU A 279 8.81 20.14 -10.08
N PRO A 280 7.57 20.66 -10.00
CA PRO A 280 7.10 21.33 -8.79
C PRO A 280 7.12 20.38 -7.58
N VAL A 281 7.89 20.75 -6.55
CA VAL A 281 7.93 20.05 -5.26
C VAL A 281 7.19 20.83 -4.19
N TYR A 282 6.78 20.13 -3.15
CA TYR A 282 6.05 20.70 -2.02
C TYR A 282 6.75 20.31 -0.73
N ASP A 283 6.77 21.24 0.22
CA ASP A 283 7.27 21.01 1.57
C ASP A 283 6.29 21.60 2.60
N ILE A 284 6.41 21.15 3.85
CA ILE A 284 5.66 21.67 4.98
C ILE A 284 6.61 22.05 6.12
N THR A 285 6.27 23.10 6.85
CA THR A 285 7.02 23.46 8.06
C THR A 285 6.37 22.83 9.28
N VAL A 286 7.03 21.83 9.88
CA VAL A 286 6.68 21.30 11.20
C VAL A 286 7.45 22.08 12.28
N ALA A 287 6.75 22.68 13.23
CA ALA A 287 7.34 23.65 14.16
C ALA A 287 8.23 23.04 15.26
N ASP A 288 7.89 21.87 15.79
CA ASP A 288 8.57 21.33 16.97
C ASP A 288 9.63 20.29 16.62
N VAL A 289 9.24 19.27 15.85
CA VAL A 289 10.10 18.13 15.51
C VAL A 289 10.91 18.41 14.24
N HIS A 290 10.48 19.39 13.45
CA HIS A 290 11.07 19.74 12.14
C HIS A 290 11.22 18.54 11.19
N ALA A 291 10.34 17.55 11.32
CA ALA A 291 10.33 16.36 10.49
C ALA A 291 8.90 15.85 10.29
N PHE A 292 8.67 15.13 9.19
CA PHE A 292 7.39 14.52 8.85
C PHE A 292 7.56 13.24 8.03
N ASP A 293 6.46 12.48 7.91
CA ASP A 293 6.40 11.27 7.06
C ASP A 293 6.22 11.66 5.59
N ALA A 294 7.12 11.20 4.73
CA ALA A 294 6.99 11.27 3.29
C ALA A 294 7.08 9.87 2.69
N ASN A 295 5.91 9.25 2.46
CA ASN A 295 5.80 7.88 1.94
C ASN A 295 6.51 6.84 2.83
N GLY A 296 6.50 7.04 4.15
CA GLY A 296 7.16 6.17 5.11
C GLY A 296 8.62 6.52 5.44
N LEU A 297 9.24 7.44 4.69
CA LEU A 297 10.54 8.00 5.05
C LEU A 297 10.36 9.12 6.06
N GLU A 298 11.23 9.16 7.05
CA GLU A 298 11.32 10.31 7.96
C GLU A 298 12.16 11.41 7.30
N VAL A 299 11.52 12.51 6.91
CA VAL A 299 12.17 13.63 6.22
C VAL A 299 12.18 14.87 7.10
N HIS A 300 13.26 15.65 7.02
CA HIS A 300 13.38 16.93 7.73
C HIS A 300 12.75 18.07 6.91
N ASN A 301 12.29 19.13 7.58
CA ASN A 301 11.89 20.38 6.94
C ASN A 301 13.01 20.87 5.99
N CYS A 302 12.63 21.49 4.87
CA CYS A 302 13.61 22.25 4.11
C CYS A 302 14.08 23.47 4.90
N GLY A 303 15.38 23.76 4.79
CA GLY A 303 15.94 24.98 5.33
C GLY A 303 15.46 26.17 4.51
N GLU A 304 14.44 26.86 4.97
CA GLU A 304 14.06 28.16 4.43
C GLU A 304 15.16 29.17 4.76
N GLN A 305 15.66 29.88 3.75
CA GLN A 305 16.56 31.01 4.02
C GLN A 305 15.72 32.12 4.68
N PRO A 306 16.04 32.57 5.91
CA PRO A 306 15.33 33.69 6.51
C PRO A 306 15.62 34.95 5.69
N LEU A 307 14.59 35.44 5.01
CA LEU A 307 14.66 36.67 4.23
C LEU A 307 14.28 37.87 5.11
N PRO A 308 14.94 39.02 4.95
CA PRO A 308 14.49 40.28 5.55
C PRO A 308 13.08 40.64 5.02
N SER A 309 12.38 41.57 5.69
CA SER A 309 11.10 42.07 5.20
C SER A 309 11.24 42.54 3.74
N TYR A 310 10.35 42.08 2.85
CA TYR A 310 10.38 42.29 1.40
C TYR A 310 11.54 41.62 0.65
N GLY A 311 12.31 40.73 1.29
CA GLY A 311 13.27 39.87 0.61
C GLY A 311 12.55 38.85 -0.26
N CYS A 312 13.02 38.68 -1.50
CA CYS A 312 12.59 37.61 -2.40
C CYS A 312 13.59 36.45 -2.32
N CYS A 313 13.08 35.22 -2.40
CA CYS A 313 13.90 34.02 -2.43
C CYS A 313 14.49 33.88 -3.82
N ASP A 314 15.64 34.52 -4.04
CA ASP A 314 16.32 34.51 -5.32
C ASP A 314 17.40 33.43 -5.27
N LEU A 315 17.05 32.19 -5.64
CA LEU A 315 17.99 31.06 -5.83
C LEU A 315 19.13 31.35 -6.84
N GLY A 316 19.15 32.54 -7.44
CA GLY A 316 20.28 33.11 -8.17
C GLY A 316 20.35 34.63 -7.97
N SER A 317 21.12 35.09 -6.98
CA SER A 317 21.46 36.50 -6.86
C SER A 317 22.63 36.86 -7.78
N ILE A 318 22.50 37.95 -8.54
CA ILE A 318 23.55 38.46 -9.42
C ILE A 318 24.23 39.64 -8.73
N ASP A 319 25.52 39.49 -8.42
CA ASP A 319 26.32 40.57 -7.86
C ASP A 319 26.66 41.62 -8.92
N LEU A 320 25.86 42.69 -8.97
CA LEU A 320 26.02 43.81 -9.90
C LEU A 320 27.38 44.50 -9.78
N THR A 321 28.04 44.43 -8.62
CA THR A 321 29.34 45.09 -8.42
C THR A 321 30.44 44.44 -9.25
N ARG A 322 30.31 43.14 -9.58
CA ARG A 322 31.25 42.43 -10.45
C ARG A 322 31.21 42.90 -11.90
N PHE A 323 30.16 43.62 -12.30
CA PHE A 323 30.02 44.23 -13.63
C PHE A 323 30.51 45.68 -13.66
N VAL A 324 31.11 46.20 -12.59
CA VAL A 324 31.68 47.55 -12.58
C VAL A 324 33.17 47.50 -12.90
N HIS A 325 33.58 48.10 -14.01
CA HIS A 325 34.99 48.30 -14.36
C HIS A 325 35.51 49.62 -13.82
N ALA A 326 36.76 49.59 -13.31
CA ALA A 326 37.44 50.74 -12.70
C ALA A 326 36.60 51.46 -11.62
N PRO A 327 36.13 50.73 -10.58
CA PRO A 327 35.25 51.32 -9.57
C PRO A 327 35.96 52.47 -8.82
N PHE A 328 35.18 53.49 -8.45
CA PHE A 328 35.65 54.67 -7.72
C PHE A 328 36.69 55.54 -8.45
N THR A 329 36.79 55.42 -9.78
CA THR A 329 37.60 56.31 -10.62
C THR A 329 36.73 57.12 -11.58
N ALA A 330 37.32 58.09 -12.28
CA ALA A 330 36.64 58.84 -13.33
C ALA A 330 36.27 57.98 -14.55
N ASP A 331 36.89 56.81 -14.73
CA ASP A 331 36.66 55.87 -15.83
C ASP A 331 35.68 54.75 -15.47
N ALA A 332 34.99 54.89 -14.33
CA ALA A 332 34.03 53.90 -13.84
C ALA A 332 32.91 53.69 -14.84
N ARG A 333 32.70 52.44 -15.26
CA ARG A 333 31.65 52.08 -16.20
C ARG A 333 31.09 50.69 -15.91
N PHE A 334 29.84 50.50 -16.26
CA PHE A 334 29.15 49.23 -16.10
C PHE A 334 29.31 48.37 -17.37
N ASP A 335 29.62 47.09 -17.20
CA ASP A 335 29.68 46.08 -18.26
C ASP A 335 28.28 45.57 -18.59
N PHE A 336 27.55 46.38 -19.36
CA PHE A 336 26.22 46.01 -19.82
C PHE A 336 26.22 44.76 -20.70
N HIS A 337 27.31 44.48 -21.42
CA HIS A 337 27.40 43.31 -22.29
C HIS A 337 27.56 42.02 -21.48
N GLY A 338 28.51 41.99 -20.54
CA GLY A 338 28.69 40.86 -19.62
C GLY A 338 27.45 40.64 -18.75
N PHE A 339 26.80 41.72 -18.31
CA PHE A 339 25.56 41.61 -17.54
C PHE A 339 24.43 41.00 -18.40
N ALA A 340 24.21 41.51 -19.61
CA ALA A 340 23.20 40.99 -20.53
C ALA A 340 23.40 39.49 -20.85
N ALA A 341 24.65 39.05 -21.03
CA ALA A 341 24.97 37.64 -21.23
C ALA A 341 24.75 36.77 -19.97
N THR A 342 24.89 37.34 -18.77
CA THR A 342 24.68 36.62 -17.50
C THR A 342 23.19 36.43 -17.20
N VAL A 343 22.34 37.39 -17.58
CA VAL A 343 20.88 37.35 -17.33
C VAL A 343 20.07 36.68 -18.45
N SER A 344 20.71 36.25 -19.55
CA SER A 344 20.02 35.70 -20.72
C SER A 344 19.69 34.20 -20.62
N VAL A 345 19.62 33.65 -19.40
CA VAL A 345 19.34 32.22 -19.15
C VAL A 345 17.84 31.95 -19.15
#